data_AF-A0A7V7EE48-F1
#
_entry.id   AF-A0A7V7EE48-F1
#
_cell.length_a   1.000
_cell.length_b   1.000
_cell.length_c   1.000
_cell.angle_alpha   90.00
_cell.angle_beta   90.00
_cell.angle_gamma   90.00
#
_symmetry.space_group_name_H-M   'P 1'
#
loop_
_entity.id
_entity.type
_entity.pdbx_description
1 polymer ?
#
loop_
_entity_poly.entity_id
_entity_poly.type
_entity_poly.pdbx_seq_one_letter_code
_entity_poly.pdbx_strand_id
1 'polypeptide(L)'
;MKARGVVTGVLLLFVVGSVAYMGIKEIAPEDSQTAVVQPGPAPAGVERPAAESETPGESSAATDAGPRAVIAYYFHGDKRCATCLKLEAYAQEALAQHFADDLKNGRLEWKVVNVNEPGNAHFIEDFQLVAKSVVLVALEGERQVESRNLGRIWDLVRDKPAYIEYIRKNTEELLKAGP
;
A
#
# COMPACT_ATOMS: atom_id res chain seq x y z
N MET A 1 -26.07 -39.36 -25.66
CA MET A 1 -26.16 -39.28 -24.18
C MET A 1 -25.00 -40.02 -23.51
N LYS A 2 -23.77 -39.46 -23.51
CA LYS A 2 -22.59 -40.06 -22.83
C LYS A 2 -21.64 -39.04 -22.15
N ALA A 3 -21.85 -37.74 -22.37
CA ALA A 3 -21.02 -36.67 -21.79
C ALA A 3 -21.25 -36.46 -20.28
N ARG A 4 -22.44 -36.80 -19.76
CA ARG A 4 -22.78 -36.57 -18.34
C ARG A 4 -21.92 -37.42 -17.39
N GLY A 5 -21.61 -38.67 -17.76
CA GLY A 5 -20.76 -39.55 -16.94
C GLY A 5 -19.29 -39.12 -16.90
N VAL A 6 -18.77 -38.56 -17.99
CA VAL A 6 -17.37 -38.09 -18.08
C VAL A 6 -17.20 -36.80 -17.26
N VAL A 7 -18.15 -35.87 -17.35
CA VAL A 7 -18.11 -34.61 -16.59
C VAL A 7 -18.22 -34.88 -15.09
N THR A 8 -19.08 -35.80 -14.65
CA THR A 8 -19.18 -36.19 -13.24
C THR A 8 -17.90 -36.88 -12.75
N GLY A 9 -17.25 -37.71 -13.57
CA GLY A 9 -15.98 -38.34 -13.22
C GLY A 9 -14.83 -37.34 -13.02
N VAL A 10 -14.73 -36.34 -13.90
CA VAL A 10 -13.70 -35.28 -13.80
C VAL A 10 -13.96 -34.37 -12.60
N LEU A 11 -15.22 -34.01 -12.33
CA LEU A 11 -15.58 -33.21 -11.15
C LEU A 11 -15.28 -33.94 -9.84
N LEU A 12 -15.58 -35.24 -9.76
CA LEU A 12 -15.26 -36.03 -8.56
C LEU A 12 -13.76 -36.15 -8.33
N LEU A 13 -12.96 -36.35 -9.39
CA LEU A 13 -11.50 -36.34 -9.27
C LEU A 13 -10.95 -34.98 -8.81
N PHE A 14 -11.50 -33.88 -9.30
CA PHE A 14 -11.07 -32.54 -8.90
C PHE A 14 -11.42 -32.24 -7.44
N VAL A 15 -12.62 -32.63 -6.99
CA VAL A 15 -13.06 -32.45 -5.60
C VAL A 15 -12.21 -33.30 -4.64
N VAL A 16 -11.93 -34.57 -4.98
CA VAL A 16 -11.07 -35.44 -4.16
C VAL A 16 -9.63 -34.90 -4.12
N GLY A 17 -9.10 -34.41 -5.24
CA GLY A 17 -7.78 -33.79 -5.32
C GLY A 17 -7.65 -32.53 -4.46
N SER A 18 -8.66 -31.65 -4.47
CA SER A 18 -8.66 -30.44 -3.65
C SER A 18 -8.79 -30.71 -2.15
N VAL A 19 -9.58 -31.72 -1.74
CA VAL A 19 -9.68 -32.11 -0.33
C VAL A 19 -8.37 -32.74 0.17
N ALA A 20 -7.71 -33.56 -0.66
CA ALA A 20 -6.39 -34.11 -0.32
C ALA A 20 -5.31 -33.02 -0.22
N TYR A 21 -5.33 -32.02 -1.10
CA TYR A 21 -4.39 -30.89 -1.06
C TYR A 21 -4.58 -30.00 0.18
N MET A 22 -5.83 -29.80 0.65
CA MET A 22 -6.09 -29.09 1.91
C MET A 22 -5.67 -29.90 3.16
N GLY A 23 -5.66 -31.22 3.10
CA GLY A 23 -5.20 -32.07 4.21
C GLY A 23 -3.68 -32.14 4.38
N ILE A 24 -2.90 -31.93 3.30
CA ILE A 24 -1.43 -32.00 3.33
C ILE A 24 -0.80 -30.67 3.80
N LYS A 25 -1.52 -29.54 3.72
CA LYS A 25 -1.00 -28.22 4.09
C LYS A 25 -1.08 -27.91 5.60
N GLU A 26 -1.76 -28.75 6.40
CA GLU A 26 -2.05 -28.52 7.82
C GLU A 26 -1.18 -29.32 8.80
N ILE A 27 -0.10 -29.96 8.33
CA ILE A 27 0.86 -30.63 9.22
C ILE A 27 2.29 -30.32 8.74
N ALA A 28 2.77 -29.14 9.09
CA ALA A 28 4.19 -28.88 9.20
C ALA A 28 4.57 -28.96 10.69
N PRO A 29 5.22 -30.04 11.15
CA PRO A 29 5.77 -30.10 12.49
C PRO A 29 7.16 -29.49 12.49
N GLU A 30 7.31 -28.36 13.18
CA GLU A 30 8.58 -27.94 13.77
C GLU A 30 8.76 -28.72 15.09
N ASP A 31 9.72 -29.64 15.17
CA ASP A 31 10.71 -29.66 16.26
C ASP A 31 11.80 -30.76 16.08
N SER A 32 13.05 -30.32 16.20
CA SER A 32 14.16 -30.91 16.97
C SER A 32 14.53 -32.41 16.96
N GLN A 33 15.83 -32.61 16.64
CA GLN A 33 16.88 -33.35 17.38
C GLN A 33 17.58 -34.60 16.79
N THR A 34 18.94 -34.49 16.78
CA THR A 34 20.02 -35.50 16.96
C THR A 34 20.27 -36.56 15.87
N ALA A 35 21.33 -36.47 15.05
CA ALA A 35 22.78 -36.68 15.29
C ALA A 35 23.24 -38.14 15.20
N VAL A 36 24.21 -38.48 14.29
CA VAL A 36 25.36 -39.41 14.48
C VAL A 36 26.32 -39.34 13.24
N VAL A 37 27.52 -38.77 13.49
CA VAL A 37 28.91 -39.21 13.18
C VAL A 37 29.53 -39.11 11.75
N GLN A 38 30.62 -38.32 11.73
CA GLN A 38 31.73 -38.00 10.77
C GLN A 38 32.75 -39.17 10.57
N PRO A 39 33.91 -39.09 9.83
CA PRO A 39 34.69 -37.90 9.39
C PRO A 39 35.42 -37.93 8.01
N GLY A 40 35.88 -36.76 7.57
CA GLY A 40 36.92 -36.57 6.54
C GLY A 40 37.64 -35.22 6.75
N PRO A 41 38.97 -35.12 6.53
CA PRO A 41 39.87 -34.30 7.34
C PRO A 41 40.04 -32.83 6.89
N ALA A 42 40.34 -31.97 7.86
CA ALA A 42 40.88 -30.61 7.70
C ALA A 42 42.35 -30.65 7.18
N PRO A 43 42.93 -29.55 6.65
CA PRO A 43 43.36 -28.37 7.44
C PRO A 43 43.10 -27.05 6.67
N ALA A 44 43.34 -25.81 7.09
CA ALA A 44 44.05 -25.12 8.17
C ALA A 44 43.26 -23.79 8.35
N GLY A 45 43.00 -23.24 9.53
CA GLY A 45 43.99 -22.68 10.44
C GLY A 45 44.35 -21.25 10.06
N VAL A 46 43.52 -20.25 10.44
CA VAL A 46 43.94 -18.89 10.84
C VAL A 46 42.88 -18.29 11.78
N GLU A 47 43.29 -18.20 13.06
CA GLU A 47 43.03 -17.18 14.09
C GLU A 47 41.65 -16.52 14.32
N ARG A 48 41.29 -16.53 15.62
CA ARG A 48 40.31 -15.66 16.29
C ARG A 48 41.11 -14.71 17.20
N PRO A 49 40.77 -13.42 17.27
CA PRO A 49 40.15 -12.90 18.50
C PRO A 49 39.01 -11.91 18.16
N ALA A 50 37.81 -12.03 18.74
CA ALA A 50 37.43 -11.48 20.04
C ALA A 50 37.71 -9.97 20.20
N ALA A 51 36.61 -9.23 20.34
CA ALA A 51 36.46 -7.86 20.83
C ALA A 51 36.94 -6.72 19.92
N GLU A 52 35.99 -5.90 19.46
CA GLU A 52 35.95 -4.51 19.91
C GLU A 52 34.50 -4.02 19.84
N SER A 53 34.06 -3.38 20.91
CA SER A 53 32.89 -2.53 20.90
C SER A 53 33.13 -1.38 19.94
N GLU A 54 32.29 -1.24 18.92
CA GLU A 54 31.97 0.07 18.40
C GLU A 54 30.46 0.13 18.21
N THR A 55 29.82 0.93 19.05
CA THR A 55 28.59 1.60 18.71
C THR A 55 28.94 2.67 17.68
N PRO A 56 28.45 2.57 16.44
CA PRO A 56 27.92 3.76 15.77
C PRO A 56 26.41 3.55 15.74
N GLY A 57 25.68 4.17 16.65
CA GLY A 57 25.59 5.61 16.65
C GLY A 57 24.14 5.85 16.33
N GLU A 58 23.40 6.13 17.39
CA GLU A 58 22.14 6.84 17.35
C GLU A 58 22.36 8.10 16.52
N SER A 59 22.23 7.98 15.20
CA SER A 59 22.08 9.12 14.30
C SER A 59 20.64 9.56 14.42
N SER A 60 20.30 10.06 15.61
CA SER A 60 19.33 11.14 15.75
C SER A 60 19.96 12.37 15.10
N ALA A 61 20.09 12.31 13.77
CA ALA A 61 20.01 13.52 12.98
C ALA A 61 18.54 13.90 13.09
N ALA A 62 18.23 14.76 14.07
CA ALA A 62 17.12 15.68 13.96
C ALA A 62 17.38 16.48 12.67
N THR A 63 17.00 15.86 11.56
CA THR A 63 16.93 16.50 10.27
C THR A 63 15.89 17.57 10.49
N ASP A 64 16.30 18.82 10.32
CA ASP A 64 15.39 19.95 10.21
C ASP A 64 14.32 19.56 9.18
N ALA A 65 13.19 19.08 9.67
CA ALA A 65 12.13 18.55 8.85
C ALA A 65 11.55 19.76 8.13
N GLY A 66 11.77 19.84 6.82
CA GLY A 66 11.26 20.92 5.99
C GLY A 66 9.75 21.09 6.17
N PRO A 67 9.20 22.26 5.82
CA PRO A 67 7.78 22.56 6.05
C PRO A 67 6.89 21.47 5.47
N ARG A 68 5.92 21.01 6.27
CA ARG A 68 5.02 19.92 5.87
C ARG A 68 4.00 20.40 4.84
N ALA A 69 3.90 19.67 3.73
CA ALA A 69 2.94 19.88 2.65
C ALA A 69 2.21 18.57 2.32
N VAL A 70 1.06 18.67 1.67
CA VAL A 70 0.25 17.52 1.25
C VAL A 70 -0.08 17.64 -0.23
N ILE A 71 0.05 16.54 -0.97
CA ILE A 71 -0.49 16.41 -2.32
C ILE A 71 -1.68 15.47 -2.26
N ALA A 72 -2.85 15.97 -2.67
CA ALA A 72 -4.04 15.18 -2.86
C ALA A 72 -4.17 14.80 -4.34
N TYR A 73 -4.07 13.51 -4.62
CA TYR A 73 -4.24 12.94 -5.95
C TYR A 73 -5.64 12.38 -6.12
N TYR A 74 -6.21 12.53 -7.32
CA TYR A 74 -7.26 11.66 -7.83
C TYR A 74 -6.72 10.82 -8.99
N PHE A 75 -6.60 9.52 -8.76
CA PHE A 75 -6.14 8.59 -9.78
C PHE A 75 -7.31 8.03 -10.57
N HIS A 76 -7.20 8.11 -11.90
CA HIS A 76 -8.15 7.48 -12.81
C HIS A 76 -7.47 6.74 -13.96
N GLY A 77 -8.27 6.02 -14.76
CA GLY A 77 -7.83 5.45 -16.03
C GLY A 77 -8.52 6.15 -17.20
N ASP A 78 -8.29 5.71 -18.44
CA ASP A 78 -8.85 6.37 -19.64
C ASP A 78 -10.38 6.41 -19.66
N LYS A 79 -11.01 5.36 -19.13
CA LYS A 79 -12.47 5.24 -19.10
C LYS A 79 -12.98 5.83 -17.78
N ARG A 80 -13.75 6.91 -17.90
CA ARG A 80 -14.39 7.62 -16.79
C ARG A 80 -15.90 7.56 -16.96
N CYS A 81 -16.59 7.06 -15.94
CA CYS A 81 -18.06 7.07 -15.89
C CYS A 81 -18.57 8.24 -15.04
N ALA A 82 -19.88 8.47 -15.03
CA ALA A 82 -20.49 9.53 -14.25
C ALA A 82 -20.14 9.48 -12.75
N THR A 83 -20.00 8.28 -12.17
CA THR A 83 -19.57 8.12 -10.78
C THR A 83 -18.12 8.56 -10.58
N CYS A 84 -17.21 8.25 -11.51
CA CYS A 84 -15.83 8.74 -11.45
C CYS A 84 -15.78 10.27 -11.44
N LEU A 85 -16.56 10.91 -12.30
CA LEU A 85 -16.65 12.38 -12.35
C LEU A 85 -17.18 12.95 -11.02
N LYS A 86 -18.14 12.28 -10.38
CA LYS A 86 -18.66 12.70 -9.06
C LYS A 86 -17.61 12.57 -7.96
N LEU A 87 -16.88 11.45 -7.90
CA LEU A 87 -15.81 11.24 -6.91
C LEU A 87 -14.76 12.35 -6.99
N GLU A 88 -14.30 12.66 -8.21
CA GLU A 88 -13.35 13.74 -8.46
C GLU A 88 -13.91 15.10 -8.02
N ALA A 89 -15.11 15.44 -8.50
CA ALA A 89 -15.73 16.73 -8.22
C ALA A 89 -15.96 16.93 -6.71
N TYR A 90 -16.42 15.91 -5.99
CA TYR A 90 -16.63 16.02 -4.54
C TYR A 90 -15.31 16.17 -3.79
N ALA A 91 -14.25 15.47 -4.20
CA ALA A 91 -12.94 15.64 -3.58
C ALA A 91 -12.39 17.05 -3.81
N GLN A 92 -12.41 17.51 -5.07
CA GLN A 92 -11.99 18.87 -5.40
C GLN A 92 -12.81 19.93 -4.63
N GLU A 93 -14.11 19.73 -4.51
CA GLU A 93 -15.00 20.62 -3.75
C GLU A 93 -14.63 20.65 -2.26
N ALA A 94 -14.40 19.49 -1.62
CA ALA A 94 -13.99 19.41 -0.22
C ALA A 94 -12.69 20.18 0.02
N LEU A 95 -11.70 20.00 -0.87
CA LEU A 95 -10.41 20.66 -0.75
C LEU A 95 -10.54 22.17 -0.94
N ALA A 96 -11.27 22.60 -1.98
CA ALA A 96 -11.47 24.02 -2.27
C ALA A 96 -12.25 24.75 -1.17
N GLN A 97 -13.26 24.11 -0.57
CA GLN A 97 -14.09 24.73 0.47
C GLN A 97 -13.36 24.85 1.81
N HIS A 98 -12.56 23.86 2.19
CA HIS A 98 -12.01 23.77 3.54
C HIS A 98 -10.51 24.10 3.64
N PHE A 99 -9.79 24.12 2.52
CA PHE A 99 -8.34 24.30 2.48
C PHE A 99 -7.92 25.30 1.40
N ALA A 100 -8.75 26.31 1.12
CA ALA A 100 -8.48 27.34 0.11
C ALA A 100 -7.13 28.05 0.35
N ASP A 101 -6.82 28.36 1.61
CA ASP A 101 -5.57 29.02 1.97
C ASP A 101 -4.36 28.08 1.79
N ASP A 102 -4.48 26.80 2.16
CA ASP A 102 -3.43 25.80 1.96
C ASP A 102 -3.19 25.50 0.47
N LEU A 103 -4.26 25.52 -0.35
CA LEU A 103 -4.15 25.44 -1.80
C LEU A 103 -3.43 26.67 -2.38
N LYS A 104 -3.76 27.86 -1.87
CA LYS A 104 -3.19 29.12 -2.35
C LYS A 104 -1.72 29.28 -1.97
N ASN A 105 -1.32 28.82 -0.78
CA ASN A 105 0.05 28.94 -0.29
C ASN A 105 0.96 27.75 -0.66
N GLY A 106 0.41 26.73 -1.33
CA GLY A 106 1.15 25.54 -1.78
C GLY A 106 1.39 24.50 -0.70
N ARG A 107 0.79 24.62 0.50
CA ARG A 107 0.81 23.58 1.53
C ARG A 107 -0.07 22.40 1.18
N LEU A 108 -1.06 22.60 0.32
CA LEU A 108 -1.89 21.56 -0.27
C LEU A 108 -1.88 21.70 -1.79
N GLU A 109 -1.72 20.61 -2.52
CA GLU A 109 -1.83 20.59 -3.97
C GLU A 109 -2.88 19.56 -4.42
N TRP A 110 -3.71 19.89 -5.41
CA TRP A 110 -4.67 18.96 -6.01
C TRP A 110 -4.21 18.51 -7.40
N LYS A 111 -4.07 17.20 -7.60
CA LYS A 111 -3.64 16.60 -8.87
C LYS A 111 -4.63 15.55 -9.34
N VAL A 112 -5.00 15.62 -10.62
CA VAL A 112 -5.78 14.58 -11.29
C VAL A 112 -4.83 13.83 -12.22
N VAL A 113 -4.70 12.52 -12.05
CA VAL A 113 -3.69 11.71 -12.75
C VAL A 113 -4.35 10.52 -13.44
N ASN A 114 -4.09 10.39 -14.74
CA ASN A 114 -4.45 9.18 -15.49
C ASN A 114 -3.30 8.16 -15.39
N VAL A 115 -3.52 7.03 -14.71
CA VAL A 115 -2.50 5.98 -14.53
C VAL A 115 -2.19 5.21 -15.81
N ASN A 116 -3.04 5.33 -16.84
CA ASN A 116 -2.80 4.70 -18.14
C ASN A 116 -1.89 5.55 -19.04
N GLU A 117 -1.61 6.80 -18.67
CA GLU A 117 -0.67 7.63 -19.43
C GLU A 117 0.78 7.16 -19.24
N PRO A 118 1.64 7.30 -20.27
CA PRO A 118 3.03 6.93 -20.18
C PRO A 118 3.72 7.60 -18.98
N GLY A 119 4.41 6.79 -18.18
CA GLY A 119 5.11 7.26 -16.99
C GLY A 119 4.27 7.23 -15.71
N ASN A 120 2.95 7.10 -15.74
CA ASN A 120 2.10 7.12 -14.53
C ASN A 120 1.75 5.73 -13.96
N ALA A 121 2.09 4.65 -14.66
CA ALA A 121 1.72 3.29 -14.25
C ALA A 121 2.31 2.88 -12.88
N HIS A 122 3.46 3.44 -12.49
CA HIS A 122 4.12 3.18 -11.20
C HIS A 122 3.23 3.48 -9.99
N PHE A 123 2.36 4.49 -10.09
CA PHE A 123 1.43 4.85 -9.02
C PHE A 123 0.48 3.73 -8.60
N ILE A 124 0.20 2.77 -9.50
CA ILE A 124 -0.63 1.60 -9.17
C ILE A 124 0.05 0.78 -8.07
N GLU A 125 1.36 0.56 -8.18
CA GLU A 125 2.15 -0.18 -7.21
C GLU A 125 2.44 0.68 -5.98
N ASP A 126 2.85 1.93 -6.15
CA ASP A 126 3.23 2.82 -5.04
C ASP A 126 2.10 3.04 -4.03
N PHE A 127 0.86 3.17 -4.53
CA PHE A 127 -0.32 3.46 -3.71
C PHE A 127 -1.33 2.31 -3.64
N GLN A 128 -0.94 1.13 -4.13
CA GLN A 128 -1.75 -0.09 -4.14
C GLN A 128 -3.15 0.16 -4.70
N LEU A 129 -3.20 0.82 -5.88
CA LEU A 129 -4.45 1.26 -6.49
C LEU A 129 -5.19 0.07 -7.10
N VAL A 130 -6.27 -0.35 -6.45
CA VAL A 130 -7.19 -1.38 -6.99
C VAL A 130 -8.34 -0.79 -7.82
N ALA A 131 -8.58 0.51 -7.68
CA ALA A 131 -9.66 1.24 -8.36
C ALA A 131 -9.30 2.74 -8.49
N LYS A 132 -10.25 3.55 -8.97
CA LYS A 132 -10.14 5.02 -8.93
C LYS A 132 -10.12 5.44 -7.46
N SER A 133 -9.16 6.27 -7.08
CA SER A 133 -8.93 6.58 -5.66
C SER A 133 -8.52 8.03 -5.48
N VAL A 134 -8.87 8.57 -4.32
CA VAL A 134 -8.20 9.76 -3.78
C VAL A 134 -7.05 9.27 -2.90
N VAL A 135 -5.84 9.76 -3.12
CA VAL A 135 -4.67 9.46 -2.29
C VAL A 135 -4.11 10.76 -1.75
N LEU A 136 -3.87 10.81 -0.45
CA LEU A 136 -3.16 11.93 0.17
C LEU A 136 -1.72 11.53 0.42
N VAL A 137 -0.77 12.38 0.05
CA VAL A 137 0.67 12.17 0.23
C VAL A 137 1.22 13.33 1.03
N ALA A 138 1.74 13.07 2.22
CA ALA A 138 2.41 14.08 3.03
C ALA A 138 3.91 14.11 2.69
N LEU A 139 4.43 15.33 2.55
CA LEU A 139 5.82 15.63 2.26
C LEU A 139 6.41 16.47 3.39
N GLU A 140 7.66 16.20 3.75
CA GLU A 140 8.50 17.08 4.57
C GLU A 140 9.69 17.49 3.71
N GLY A 141 9.68 18.74 3.22
CA GLY A 141 10.52 19.13 2.10
C GLY A 141 10.18 18.32 0.84
N GLU A 142 11.16 17.64 0.26
CA GLU A 142 10.98 16.80 -0.94
C GLU A 142 10.73 15.32 -0.62
N ARG A 143 10.77 14.94 0.65
CA ARG A 143 10.65 13.54 1.09
C ARG A 143 9.20 13.21 1.42
N GLN A 144 8.68 12.16 0.81
CA GLN A 144 7.42 11.55 1.24
C GLN A 144 7.56 10.92 2.63
N VAL A 145 6.65 11.27 3.54
CA VAL A 145 6.67 10.81 4.93
C VAL A 145 5.47 9.96 5.30
N GLU A 146 4.34 10.18 4.63
CA GLU A 146 3.12 9.40 4.80
C GLU A 146 2.32 9.40 3.50
N SER A 147 1.61 8.31 3.22
CA SER A 147 0.56 8.33 2.21
C SER A 147 -0.67 7.56 2.69
N ARG A 148 -1.85 7.96 2.20
CA ARG A 148 -3.12 7.36 2.58
C ARG A 148 -4.04 7.23 1.37
N ASN A 149 -4.38 6.00 1.01
CA ASN A 149 -5.40 5.72 -0.01
C ASN A 149 -6.79 5.76 0.63
N LEU A 150 -7.63 6.70 0.19
CA LEU A 150 -8.96 6.94 0.74
C LEU A 150 -10.01 6.06 0.08
N GLY A 151 -9.86 4.74 0.16
CA GLY A 151 -10.72 3.77 -0.54
C GLY A 151 -12.22 3.86 -0.20
N ARG A 152 -12.59 4.39 0.97
CA ARG A 152 -13.98 4.54 1.42
C ARG A 152 -14.79 5.55 0.61
N ILE A 153 -14.17 6.31 -0.27
CA ILE A 153 -14.88 7.24 -1.17
C ILE A 153 -15.97 6.54 -1.99
N TRP A 154 -15.80 5.25 -2.30
CA TRP A 154 -16.79 4.46 -3.04
C TRP A 154 -18.05 4.16 -2.22
N ASP A 155 -17.89 3.95 -0.91
CA ASP A 155 -19.02 3.74 0.01
C ASP A 155 -19.80 5.05 0.21
N LEU A 156 -19.09 6.18 0.17
CA LEU A 156 -19.61 7.51 0.50
C LEU A 156 -20.15 8.29 -0.70
N VAL A 157 -19.97 7.82 -1.94
CA VAL A 157 -20.33 8.59 -3.16
C VAL A 157 -21.81 8.98 -3.25
N ARG A 158 -22.69 8.25 -2.54
CA ARG A 158 -24.14 8.54 -2.48
C ARG A 158 -24.51 9.48 -1.34
N ASP A 159 -23.59 9.72 -0.41
CA ASP A 159 -23.74 10.64 0.72
C ASP A 159 -22.65 11.72 0.60
N LYS A 160 -22.97 12.76 -0.18
CA LYS A 160 -22.03 13.85 -0.46
C LYS A 160 -21.54 14.52 0.84
N PRO A 161 -22.38 14.89 1.82
CA PRO A 161 -21.90 15.44 3.09
C PRO A 161 -20.87 14.53 3.79
N ALA A 162 -21.14 13.23 3.90
CA ALA A 162 -20.19 12.30 4.52
C ALA A 162 -18.89 12.15 3.72
N TYR A 163 -18.98 12.20 2.38
CA TYR A 163 -17.81 12.21 1.50
C TYR A 163 -16.92 13.44 1.76
N ILE A 164 -17.52 14.64 1.76
CA ILE A 164 -16.80 15.90 1.97
C ILE A 164 -16.10 15.87 3.33
N GLU A 165 -16.81 15.47 4.37
CA GLU A 165 -16.26 15.37 5.73
C GLU A 165 -15.12 14.36 5.80
N TYR A 166 -15.24 13.22 5.12
CA TYR A 166 -14.19 12.21 5.07
C TYR A 166 -12.91 12.75 4.41
N ILE A 167 -13.00 13.44 3.26
CA ILE A 167 -11.84 14.08 2.63
C ILE A 167 -11.26 15.16 3.54
N ARG A 168 -12.13 16.00 4.12
CA ARG A 168 -11.73 17.10 5.01
C ARG A 168 -10.91 16.59 6.18
N LYS A 169 -11.45 15.63 6.93
CA LYS A 169 -10.80 15.08 8.12
C LYS A 169 -9.44 14.45 7.80
N ASN A 170 -9.35 13.62 6.76
CA ASN A 170 -8.08 12.99 6.39
C ASN A 170 -7.03 14.01 5.93
N THR A 171 -7.44 15.04 5.20
CA THR A 171 -6.53 16.11 4.75
C THR A 171 -6.04 16.94 5.93
N GLU A 172 -6.94 17.31 6.84
CA GLU A 172 -6.63 18.06 8.06
C GLU A 172 -5.65 17.32 8.97
N GLU A 173 -5.85 16.01 9.16
CA GLU A 173 -4.95 15.15 9.94
C GLU A 173 -3.52 15.18 9.37
N LEU A 174 -3.37 15.02 8.05
CA LEU A 174 -2.05 15.01 7.40
C LEU A 174 -1.37 16.38 7.41
N LEU A 175 -2.13 17.47 7.34
CA LEU A 175 -1.60 18.84 7.39
C LEU A 175 -1.17 19.26 8.81
N LYS A 176 -1.83 18.74 9.86
CA LYS A 176 -1.54 19.06 11.26
C LYS A 176 -0.40 18.23 11.85
N ALA A 177 -0.13 17.04 11.33
CA ALA A 177 0.92 16.15 11.82
C ALA A 177 2.36 16.62 11.51
N GLY A 178 2.58 17.92 11.30
CA GLY A 178 3.92 18.51 11.17
C GLY A 178 4.61 18.65 12.53
N PRO A 179 5.95 18.83 12.54
CA PRO A 179 6.73 18.99 13.76
C PRO A 179 6.29 20.18 14.63
#